data_AF-A0A7V8DA65-F1
#
_entry.id   AF-A0A7V8DA65-F1
#
_cell.length_a   1.000
_cell.length_b   1.000
_cell.length_c   1.000
_cell.angle_alpha   90.00
_cell.angle_beta   90.00
_cell.angle_gamma   90.00
#
_symmetry.space_group_name_H-M   'P 1'
#
loop_
_entity.id
_entity.type
_entity.pdbx_description
1 polymer ?
#
loop_
_entity_poly.entity_id
_entity_poly.type
_entity_poly.pdbx_seq_one_letter_code
_entity_poly.pdbx_strand_id
1 'polypeptide(L)'
;MGLLKIGGTAPISWTMKKLAHIILLATGILALLSCGGIANEKDSARSPVVEASGSPQYLVFQIFTAGAGFSDVPDRNILTNPPTYRKIAQDVQGIIDAVGERGDANHVLGFAIGPLALDYTRNQNGDNTEHKLRSLIQDSFDVAIAKNVAVVFHIDDSKFWRTRDDIWSDRNNIEWTDPDGTANTGQYLNWGSPWKLAPQACFNSPAVVAEARRVATDVIGKEIRLGIDKLRAGNREHLFGGVIIGWETAIGKDYETRKPLGYCALSNLGEEFSNSNSPRDQAEKDRKLEQVVANWITTWSEAIVASGVPRTKIYSHIAFSPRVVFDAEAASFAEK
;
A
#
# COMPACT_ATOMS: atom_id res chain seq x y z
N MET A 1 -61.15 29.57 -9.17
CA MET A 1 -60.22 29.69 -10.30
C MET A 1 -59.14 28.65 -10.09
N GLY A 2 -58.96 27.57 -10.85
CA GLY A 2 -59.40 27.23 -12.20
C GLY A 2 -58.17 26.75 -13.01
N LEU A 3 -58.21 25.48 -13.47
CA LEU A 3 -57.37 24.80 -14.49
C LEU A 3 -56.03 24.19 -14.02
N LEU A 4 -55.75 22.85 -14.02
CA LEU A 4 -55.77 21.78 -15.07
C LEU A 4 -54.91 22.16 -16.31
N LYS A 5 -53.97 21.41 -16.92
CA LYS A 5 -53.68 19.97 -17.11
C LYS A 5 -52.27 19.73 -17.74
N ILE A 6 -51.62 18.61 -17.35
CA ILE A 6 -51.03 17.48 -18.14
C ILE A 6 -49.82 17.64 -19.10
N GLY A 7 -48.85 16.73 -18.93
CA GLY A 7 -48.01 16.06 -19.97
C GLY A 7 -46.60 15.75 -19.43
N GLY A 8 -46.17 14.53 -19.06
CA GLY A 8 -46.02 13.32 -19.89
C GLY A 8 -44.82 13.51 -20.84
N THR A 9 -43.60 13.05 -20.55
CA THR A 9 -43.04 11.73 -20.90
C THR A 9 -41.77 11.37 -20.08
N ALA A 10 -41.55 10.07 -19.83
CA ALA A 10 -40.29 9.48 -19.34
C ALA A 10 -39.57 8.75 -20.51
N PRO A 11 -38.43 8.05 -20.29
CA PRO A 11 -37.10 8.54 -19.90
C PRO A 11 -36.07 8.31 -21.03
N ILE A 12 -35.00 9.13 -21.08
CA ILE A 12 -33.85 8.89 -21.96
C ILE A 12 -32.87 7.95 -21.25
N SER A 13 -32.48 6.90 -21.97
CA SER A 13 -31.65 5.76 -21.57
C SER A 13 -30.34 6.15 -20.89
N TRP A 14 -30.12 5.57 -19.70
CA TRP A 14 -28.86 5.58 -18.98
C TRP A 14 -28.08 4.30 -19.34
N THR A 15 -27.28 4.36 -20.41
CA THR A 15 -26.32 3.30 -20.75
C THR A 15 -25.03 3.93 -21.24
N MET A 16 -23.91 3.38 -20.76
CA MET A 16 -22.51 3.66 -21.12
C MET A 16 -21.83 4.91 -20.54
N LYS A 17 -21.44 4.83 -19.25
CA LYS A 17 -20.17 5.42 -18.74
C LYS A 17 -19.61 4.59 -17.57
N LYS A 18 -19.06 3.41 -17.85
CA LYS A 18 -18.11 2.72 -16.96
C LYS A 18 -17.05 2.03 -17.81
N LEU A 19 -16.15 2.83 -18.36
CA LEU A 19 -14.86 2.40 -18.92
C LEU A 19 -13.94 3.62 -18.93
N ALA A 20 -13.53 4.03 -17.74
CA ALA A 20 -12.43 4.96 -17.54
C ALA A 20 -11.84 4.62 -16.17
N HIS A 21 -10.50 4.55 -16.08
CA HIS A 21 -9.66 4.02 -14.99
C HIS A 21 -9.19 2.57 -15.17
N ILE A 22 -8.65 2.26 -16.34
CA ILE A 22 -7.46 1.41 -16.43
C ILE A 22 -6.36 2.32 -17.01
N ILE A 23 -5.43 2.76 -16.17
CA ILE A 23 -4.22 3.45 -16.64
C ILE A 23 -3.25 2.35 -17.05
N LEU A 24 -3.04 2.20 -18.35
CA LEU A 24 -2.10 1.24 -18.94
C LEU A 24 -0.88 2.03 -19.43
N LEU A 25 0.26 1.89 -18.74
CA LEU A 25 1.56 2.32 -19.24
C LEU A 25 2.18 1.13 -19.98
N ALA A 26 2.02 1.09 -21.30
CA ALA A 26 2.69 0.12 -22.16
C ALA A 26 3.48 0.85 -23.25
N THR A 27 4.80 0.79 -23.14
CA THR A 27 5.74 1.15 -24.21
C THR A 27 5.98 -0.08 -25.08
N GLY A 28 5.64 0.03 -26.36
CA GLY A 28 5.70 -1.06 -27.33
C GLY A 28 7.11 -1.36 -27.83
N ILE A 29 7.37 -2.64 -28.05
CA ILE A 29 8.40 -3.12 -28.98
C ILE A 29 7.70 -4.03 -29.98
N LEU A 30 7.74 -3.61 -31.25
CA LEU A 30 7.23 -4.32 -32.41
C LEU A 30 8.37 -5.20 -32.96
N ALA A 31 8.16 -6.51 -33.06
CA ALA A 31 8.99 -7.39 -33.89
C ALA A 31 8.08 -8.30 -34.72
N LEU A 32 8.18 -8.15 -36.03
CA LEU A 32 7.53 -8.94 -37.08
C LEU A 32 8.51 -10.01 -37.61
N LEU A 33 7.91 -11.05 -38.22
CA LEU A 33 8.46 -12.13 -39.07
C LEU A 33 8.71 -13.46 -38.34
N SER A 34 8.34 -14.65 -38.86
CA SER A 34 7.80 -15.05 -40.16
C SER A 34 7.03 -16.37 -40.08
N CYS A 35 6.14 -16.60 -41.06
CA CYS A 35 5.41 -17.83 -41.31
C CYS A 35 6.30 -19.06 -41.62
N GLY A 36 5.79 -20.25 -41.31
CA GLY A 36 6.13 -21.48 -42.04
C GLY A 36 5.85 -22.77 -41.28
N GLY A 37 4.94 -23.61 -41.81
CA GLY A 37 4.95 -25.06 -41.57
C GLY A 37 3.67 -25.67 -41.02
N ILE A 38 2.84 -26.22 -41.92
CA ILE A 38 1.79 -27.19 -41.61
C ILE A 38 2.47 -28.56 -41.45
N ALA A 39 2.29 -29.22 -40.30
CA ALA A 39 2.49 -30.67 -40.18
C ALA A 39 1.44 -31.26 -39.23
N ASN A 40 0.67 -32.20 -39.78
CA ASN A 40 -0.17 -33.15 -39.05
C ASN A 40 0.74 -34.17 -38.37
N GLU A 41 0.63 -34.36 -37.06
CA GLU A 41 0.91 -35.67 -36.46
C GLU A 41 0.16 -35.86 -35.15
N LYS A 42 -0.63 -36.95 -35.11
CA LYS A 42 -1.26 -37.47 -33.91
C LYS A 42 -0.16 -38.10 -33.06
N ASP A 43 0.29 -37.37 -32.05
CA ASP A 43 0.95 -37.99 -30.91
C ASP A 43 0.45 -37.36 -29.62
N SER A 44 0.00 -38.23 -28.71
CA SER A 44 -0.33 -37.89 -27.33
C SER A 44 1.00 -37.63 -26.60
N ALA A 45 1.61 -36.49 -26.93
CA ALA A 45 2.78 -36.00 -26.25
C ALA A 45 2.32 -35.43 -24.90
N ARG A 46 2.66 -36.14 -23.83
CA ARG A 46 2.73 -35.60 -22.48
C ARG A 46 3.50 -34.28 -22.59
N SER A 47 2.84 -33.15 -22.31
CA SER A 47 3.50 -31.84 -22.32
C SER A 47 4.81 -31.94 -21.55
N PRO A 48 5.94 -31.47 -22.10
CA PRO A 48 7.20 -31.48 -21.39
C PRO A 48 6.98 -30.72 -20.08
N VAL A 49 7.30 -31.37 -18.96
CA VAL A 49 7.46 -30.70 -17.68
C VAL A 49 8.68 -29.80 -17.86
N VAL A 50 8.43 -28.56 -18.28
CA VAL A 50 9.46 -27.53 -18.29
C VAL A 50 9.83 -27.34 -16.82
N GLU A 51 11.01 -27.82 -16.43
CA GLU A 51 11.58 -27.51 -15.13
C GLU A 51 11.68 -25.98 -15.04
N ALA A 52 10.87 -25.40 -14.16
CA ALA A 52 10.87 -23.98 -13.86
C ALA A 52 12.25 -23.61 -13.28
N SER A 53 13.12 -23.05 -14.11
CA SER A 53 14.49 -22.69 -13.75
C SER A 53 14.62 -21.29 -13.12
N GLY A 54 13.50 -20.67 -12.71
CA GLY A 54 13.49 -19.34 -12.11
C GLY A 54 12.33 -19.10 -11.14
N SER A 55 12.50 -18.13 -10.25
CA SER A 55 11.42 -17.62 -9.40
C SER A 55 10.28 -17.06 -10.26
N PRO A 56 9.00 -17.30 -9.89
CA PRO A 56 7.87 -16.79 -10.66
C PRO A 56 7.88 -15.26 -10.76
N GLN A 57 7.55 -14.75 -11.94
CA GLN A 57 7.29 -13.35 -12.24
C GLN A 57 5.80 -13.07 -12.09
N TYR A 58 5.45 -11.89 -11.56
CA TYR A 58 4.07 -11.53 -11.28
C TYR A 58 3.65 -10.28 -12.04
N LEU A 59 2.52 -10.35 -12.73
CA LEU A 59 1.79 -9.16 -13.18
C LEU A 59 0.68 -8.89 -12.18
N VAL A 60 0.80 -7.80 -11.42
CA VAL A 60 -0.06 -7.53 -10.27
C VAL A 60 -0.84 -6.24 -10.45
N PHE A 61 -2.15 -6.31 -10.24
CA PHE A 61 -3.04 -5.14 -10.26
C PHE A 61 -3.48 -4.78 -8.84
N GLN A 62 -3.33 -3.51 -8.45
CA GLN A 62 -3.74 -3.03 -7.13
C GLN A 62 -5.27 -2.89 -7.04
N ILE A 63 -5.86 -3.54 -6.04
CA ILE A 63 -7.21 -3.32 -5.55
C ILE A 63 -7.09 -2.44 -4.31
N PHE A 64 -7.46 -1.17 -4.46
CA PHE A 64 -7.40 -0.21 -3.39
C PHE A 64 -8.49 -0.44 -2.34
N THR A 65 -8.11 -0.39 -1.06
CA THR A 65 -9.01 -0.40 0.10
C THR A 65 -9.15 0.99 0.72
N ALA A 66 -8.47 1.99 0.14
CA ALA A 66 -8.43 3.39 0.54
C ALA A 66 -8.35 4.31 -0.68
N GLY A 67 -8.88 5.53 -0.57
CA GLY A 67 -8.86 6.54 -1.63
C GLY A 67 -10.16 7.33 -1.74
N ALA A 68 -10.31 8.15 -2.78
CA ALA A 68 -11.54 8.89 -3.05
C ALA A 68 -12.73 7.92 -3.18
N GLY A 69 -13.75 8.10 -2.33
CA GLY A 69 -14.94 7.25 -2.30
C GLY A 69 -14.90 6.06 -1.32
N PHE A 70 -13.83 5.90 -0.53
CA PHE A 70 -13.71 4.83 0.49
C PHE A 70 -14.02 5.27 1.93
N SER A 71 -14.15 6.58 2.18
CA SER A 71 -14.60 7.09 3.48
C SER A 71 -16.13 7.10 3.52
N ASP A 72 -16.72 6.34 4.45
CA ASP A 72 -18.13 6.42 4.78
C ASP A 72 -18.47 7.62 5.67
N VAL A 73 -17.43 8.24 6.25
CA VAL A 73 -17.54 9.48 7.01
C VAL A 73 -16.98 10.64 6.19
N PRO A 74 -17.84 11.56 5.73
CA PRO A 74 -17.39 12.78 5.06
C PRO A 74 -16.30 13.50 5.89
N ASP A 75 -15.30 14.04 5.20
CA ASP A 75 -14.27 14.94 5.75
C ASP A 75 -13.34 14.35 6.81
N ARG A 76 -13.40 13.05 7.08
CA ARG A 76 -12.52 12.41 8.08
C ARG A 76 -11.39 11.57 7.50
N ASN A 77 -11.46 11.15 6.24
CA ASN A 77 -10.44 10.30 5.60
C ASN A 77 -10.06 9.08 6.46
N ILE A 78 -11.07 8.35 6.97
CA ILE A 78 -10.89 7.19 7.85
C ILE A 78 -11.27 5.92 7.10
N LEU A 79 -10.50 4.85 7.28
CA LEU A 79 -10.81 3.53 6.73
C LEU A 79 -11.53 2.66 7.75
N THR A 80 -12.83 2.44 7.57
CA THR A 80 -13.67 1.73 8.56
C THR A 80 -14.12 0.34 8.12
N ASN A 81 -14.21 0.12 6.80
CA ASN A 81 -14.82 -1.06 6.22
C ASN A 81 -13.97 -1.58 5.05
N PRO A 82 -13.14 -2.62 5.26
CA PRO A 82 -12.44 -3.26 4.16
C PRO A 82 -13.44 -3.93 3.18
N PRO A 83 -13.05 -4.16 1.92
CA PRO A 83 -13.91 -4.84 0.96
C PRO A 83 -14.22 -6.27 1.42
N THR A 84 -15.43 -6.74 1.13
CA THR A 84 -15.85 -8.12 1.42
C THR A 84 -15.27 -9.11 0.41
N TYR A 85 -15.19 -10.40 0.75
CA TYR A 85 -14.92 -11.49 -0.19
C TYR A 85 -15.61 -11.30 -1.55
N ARG A 86 -16.92 -11.01 -1.55
CA ARG A 86 -17.69 -10.86 -2.80
C ARG A 86 -17.15 -9.74 -3.67
N LYS A 87 -16.80 -8.60 -3.08
CA LYS A 87 -16.24 -7.46 -3.82
C LYS A 87 -14.86 -7.80 -4.38
N ILE A 88 -13.98 -8.40 -3.57
CA ILE A 88 -12.64 -8.81 -4.00
C ILE A 88 -12.75 -9.82 -5.15
N ALA A 89 -13.60 -10.84 -5.02
CA ALA A 89 -13.83 -11.85 -6.05
C ALA A 89 -14.37 -11.25 -7.36
N GLN A 90 -15.24 -10.24 -7.28
CA GLN A 90 -15.76 -9.52 -8.45
C GLN A 90 -14.67 -8.70 -9.14
N ASP A 91 -13.86 -7.97 -8.38
CA ASP A 91 -12.78 -7.14 -8.94
C ASP A 91 -11.70 -8.02 -9.59
N VAL A 92 -11.29 -9.10 -8.90
CA VAL A 92 -10.35 -10.08 -9.45
C VAL A 92 -10.91 -10.75 -10.71
N GLN A 93 -12.20 -11.04 -10.75
CA GLN A 93 -12.82 -11.56 -11.99
C GLN A 93 -12.73 -10.52 -13.11
N GLY A 94 -13.00 -9.24 -12.84
CA GLY A 94 -12.85 -8.17 -13.83
C GLY A 94 -11.43 -8.04 -14.37
N ILE A 95 -10.41 -8.21 -13.51
CA ILE A 95 -8.99 -8.26 -13.93
C ILE A 95 -8.76 -9.45 -14.85
N ILE A 96 -9.20 -10.65 -14.47
CA ILE A 96 -9.06 -11.87 -15.29
C ILE A 96 -9.74 -11.69 -16.65
N ASP A 97 -10.95 -11.15 -16.69
CA ASP A 97 -11.70 -10.94 -17.93
C ASP A 97 -11.01 -9.92 -18.85
N ALA A 98 -10.37 -8.89 -18.27
CA ALA A 98 -9.66 -7.87 -19.03
C ALA A 98 -8.31 -8.35 -19.58
N VAL A 99 -7.56 -9.15 -18.80
CA VAL A 99 -6.27 -9.72 -19.25
C VAL A 99 -6.48 -10.91 -20.18
N GLY A 100 -7.53 -11.71 -19.95
CA GLY A 100 -7.87 -12.88 -20.78
C GLY A 100 -7.12 -14.17 -20.41
N GLU A 101 -6.05 -14.07 -19.62
CA GLU A 101 -5.26 -15.23 -19.16
C GLU A 101 -4.79 -15.05 -17.71
N ARG A 102 -4.36 -16.15 -17.09
CA ARG A 102 -3.80 -16.15 -15.73
C ARG A 102 -2.28 -16.36 -15.71
N GLY A 103 -1.71 -16.62 -16.88
CA GLY A 103 -0.33 -17.04 -17.07
C GLY A 103 -0.10 -18.53 -16.75
N ASP A 104 1.16 -18.87 -16.46
CA ASP A 104 1.69 -20.23 -16.29
C ASP A 104 2.47 -20.37 -14.96
N ALA A 105 3.30 -21.42 -14.85
CA ALA A 105 4.09 -21.67 -13.65
C ALA A 105 5.18 -20.60 -13.37
N ASN A 106 5.60 -19.87 -14.40
CA ASN A 106 6.68 -18.88 -14.34
C ASN A 106 6.17 -17.44 -14.41
N HIS A 107 4.98 -17.22 -14.98
CA HIS A 107 4.36 -15.90 -15.11
C HIS A 107 2.96 -15.97 -14.54
N VAL A 108 2.70 -15.30 -13.42
CA VAL A 108 1.44 -15.45 -12.68
C VAL A 108 0.71 -14.12 -12.64
N LEU A 109 -0.51 -14.07 -13.16
CA LEU A 109 -1.42 -12.96 -12.93
C LEU A 109 -1.77 -12.90 -11.44
N GLY A 110 -1.78 -11.72 -10.86
CA GLY A 110 -2.16 -11.52 -9.47
C GLY A 110 -2.83 -10.18 -9.21
N PHE A 111 -3.21 -10.02 -7.95
CA PHE A 111 -3.73 -8.76 -7.43
C PHE A 111 -3.03 -8.40 -6.12
N ALA A 112 -2.82 -7.11 -5.92
CA ALA A 112 -2.38 -6.56 -4.65
C ALA A 112 -3.61 -6.02 -3.92
N ILE A 113 -3.87 -6.47 -2.70
CA ILE A 113 -4.93 -5.91 -1.86
C ILE A 113 -4.32 -4.96 -0.84
N GLY A 114 -4.85 -3.75 -0.77
CA GLY A 114 -4.41 -2.79 0.25
C GLY A 114 -4.74 -1.34 -0.09
N PRO A 115 -4.33 -0.40 0.77
CA PRO A 115 -3.51 -0.64 1.95
C PRO A 115 -4.15 -1.50 3.05
N LEU A 116 -3.33 -2.25 3.77
CA LEU A 116 -3.66 -2.77 5.08
C LEU A 116 -3.21 -1.72 6.10
N ALA A 117 -4.17 -1.02 6.73
CA ALA A 117 -3.90 0.16 7.54
C ALA A 117 -4.22 -0.04 9.04
N LEU A 118 -3.59 0.76 9.89
CA LEU A 118 -3.87 0.81 11.34
C LEU A 118 -5.31 1.22 11.63
N ASP A 119 -5.92 2.01 10.75
CA ASP A 119 -7.34 2.39 10.83
C ASP A 119 -8.29 1.19 10.98
N TYR A 120 -7.93 0.02 10.45
CA TYR A 120 -8.75 -1.19 10.59
C TYR A 120 -8.64 -1.87 11.96
N THR A 121 -7.71 -1.47 12.82
CA THR A 121 -7.50 -2.11 14.13
C THR A 121 -8.45 -1.61 15.21
N ARG A 122 -9.00 -0.40 15.05
CA ARG A 122 -10.04 0.16 15.92
C ARG A 122 -11.08 0.94 15.13
N ASN A 123 -12.31 1.03 15.63
CA ASN A 123 -13.32 1.94 15.07
C ASN A 123 -13.29 3.32 15.78
N GLN A 124 -14.15 4.25 15.34
CA GLN A 124 -14.24 5.61 15.90
C GLN A 124 -14.76 5.66 17.35
N ASN A 125 -15.36 4.57 17.84
CA ASN A 125 -15.78 4.45 19.24
C ASN A 125 -14.67 3.82 20.11
N GLY A 126 -13.54 3.45 19.51
CA GLY A 126 -12.43 2.80 20.18
C GLY A 126 -12.56 1.28 20.31
N ASP A 127 -13.56 0.65 19.72
CA ASP A 127 -13.70 -0.81 19.75
C ASP A 127 -12.62 -1.47 18.89
N ASN A 128 -12.08 -2.60 19.32
CA ASN A 128 -11.13 -3.39 18.54
C ASN A 128 -11.83 -4.00 17.30
N THR A 129 -11.30 -3.70 16.12
CA THR A 129 -11.81 -4.21 14.83
C THR A 129 -10.79 -5.02 14.05
N GLU A 130 -9.72 -5.50 14.68
CA GLU A 130 -8.68 -6.30 14.03
C GLU A 130 -9.24 -7.51 13.26
N HIS A 131 -10.33 -8.10 13.73
CA HIS A 131 -11.00 -9.19 13.03
C HIS A 131 -11.37 -8.84 11.58
N LYS A 132 -11.73 -7.57 11.29
CA LYS A 132 -12.01 -7.12 9.92
C LYS A 132 -10.76 -7.17 9.04
N LEU A 133 -9.62 -6.73 9.56
CA LEU A 133 -8.33 -6.80 8.87
C LEU A 133 -7.90 -8.25 8.64
N ARG A 134 -8.08 -9.12 9.64
CA ARG A 134 -7.81 -10.56 9.50
C ARG A 134 -8.69 -11.19 8.42
N SER A 135 -9.99 -10.91 8.42
CA SER A 135 -10.92 -11.40 7.41
C SER A 135 -10.57 -10.92 6.01
N LEU A 136 -10.14 -9.65 5.84
CA LEU A 136 -9.67 -9.16 4.54
C LEU A 136 -8.48 -9.99 4.00
N ILE A 137 -7.51 -10.33 4.86
CA ILE A 137 -6.36 -11.15 4.48
C ILE A 137 -6.80 -12.56 4.10
N GLN A 138 -7.64 -13.19 4.93
CA GLN A 138 -8.19 -14.53 4.70
C GLN A 138 -9.00 -14.60 3.40
N ASP A 139 -9.95 -13.69 3.20
CA ASP A 139 -10.78 -13.59 2.01
C ASP A 139 -9.92 -13.44 0.75
N SER A 140 -8.81 -12.68 0.83
CA SER A 140 -7.91 -12.48 -0.30
C SER A 140 -7.16 -13.76 -0.69
N PHE A 141 -6.68 -14.54 0.28
CA PHE A 141 -6.13 -15.87 -0.02
C PHE A 141 -7.19 -16.79 -0.62
N ASP A 142 -8.42 -16.76 -0.11
CA ASP A 142 -9.51 -17.60 -0.60
C ASP A 142 -9.87 -17.26 -2.05
N VAL A 143 -9.92 -15.97 -2.40
CA VAL A 143 -10.10 -15.53 -3.78
C VAL A 143 -8.93 -15.97 -4.67
N ALA A 144 -7.68 -15.81 -4.23
CA ALA A 144 -6.50 -16.23 -4.98
C ALA A 144 -6.53 -17.73 -5.31
N ILE A 145 -6.88 -18.56 -4.32
CA ILE A 145 -7.08 -20.01 -4.46
C ILE A 145 -8.22 -20.30 -5.44
N ALA A 146 -9.39 -19.69 -5.24
CA ALA A 146 -10.58 -19.95 -6.04
C ALA A 146 -10.42 -19.52 -7.52
N LYS A 147 -9.65 -18.47 -7.76
CA LYS A 147 -9.46 -17.87 -9.09
C LYS A 147 -8.17 -18.28 -9.79
N ASN A 148 -7.28 -18.98 -9.09
CA ASN A 148 -5.96 -19.39 -9.56
C ASN A 148 -5.12 -18.20 -10.05
N VAL A 149 -5.00 -17.19 -9.19
CA VAL A 149 -4.18 -15.99 -9.39
C VAL A 149 -3.37 -15.73 -8.13
N ALA A 150 -2.27 -14.99 -8.24
CA ALA A 150 -1.47 -14.62 -7.10
C ALA A 150 -2.11 -13.52 -6.25
N VAL A 151 -1.80 -13.50 -4.96
CA VAL A 151 -2.13 -12.42 -4.02
C VAL A 151 -0.87 -11.76 -3.48
N VAL A 152 -0.90 -10.44 -3.44
CA VAL A 152 0.09 -9.57 -2.79
C VAL A 152 -0.64 -8.73 -1.73
N PHE A 153 0.00 -8.49 -0.59
CA PHE A 153 -0.54 -7.59 0.44
C PHE A 153 0.25 -6.29 0.46
N HIS A 154 -0.43 -5.16 0.36
CA HIS A 154 0.19 -3.84 0.42
C HIS A 154 -0.18 -3.20 1.75
N ILE A 155 0.80 -2.92 2.60
CA ILE A 155 0.61 -2.36 3.94
C ILE A 155 0.79 -0.85 3.90
N ASP A 156 -0.17 -0.12 4.46
CA ASP A 156 0.07 1.28 4.83
C ASP A 156 0.68 1.31 6.23
N ASP A 157 1.85 1.91 6.30
CA ASP A 157 2.67 1.98 7.50
C ASP A 157 2.58 3.34 8.19
N SER A 158 1.88 4.33 7.63
CA SER A 158 2.04 5.72 8.09
C SER A 158 0.87 6.68 7.85
N LYS A 159 -0.02 6.43 6.88
CA LYS A 159 -1.03 7.43 6.47
C LYS A 159 -2.35 7.31 7.23
N PHE A 160 -2.90 6.11 7.32
CA PHE A 160 -4.24 5.81 7.82
C PHE A 160 -4.19 5.15 9.19
N TRP A 161 -4.19 6.00 10.22
CA TRP A 161 -4.16 5.63 11.63
C TRP A 161 -4.98 6.57 12.53
N ARG A 162 -5.92 7.31 11.93
CA ARG A 162 -6.79 8.26 12.62
C ARG A 162 -7.66 7.61 13.70
N THR A 163 -7.99 6.33 13.60
CA THR A 163 -8.73 5.62 14.67
C THR A 163 -7.87 5.27 15.88
N ARG A 164 -6.58 5.63 15.87
CA ARG A 164 -5.61 5.37 16.95
C ARG A 164 -5.35 6.57 17.83
N ASP A 165 -6.41 7.25 18.21
CA ASP A 165 -6.34 8.41 19.12
C ASP A 165 -5.75 8.05 20.48
N ASP A 166 -5.88 6.79 20.89
CA ASP A 166 -5.17 6.19 22.03
C ASP A 166 -3.64 6.32 21.94
N ILE A 167 -3.08 6.47 20.73
CA ILE A 167 -1.65 6.67 20.51
C ILE A 167 -1.36 8.10 20.06
N TRP A 168 -2.03 8.59 19.03
CA TRP A 168 -1.67 9.86 18.39
C TRP A 168 -2.06 11.10 19.20
N SER A 169 -2.89 10.97 20.24
CA SER A 169 -3.21 12.09 21.14
C SER A 169 -2.04 12.51 22.03
N ASP A 170 -1.04 11.64 22.23
CA ASP A 170 0.21 12.03 22.88
C ASP A 170 1.12 12.75 21.88
N ARG A 171 1.50 13.98 22.24
CA ARG A 171 2.42 14.81 21.43
C ARG A 171 3.76 14.13 21.13
N ASN A 172 4.23 13.21 21.98
CA ASN A 172 5.50 12.50 21.77
C ASN A 172 5.40 11.39 20.72
N ASN A 173 4.19 11.07 20.26
CA ASN A 173 3.92 10.04 19.25
C ASN A 173 3.69 10.61 17.85
N ILE A 174 3.66 11.93 17.72
CA ILE A 174 3.39 12.62 16.46
C ILE A 174 4.50 13.60 16.12
N GLU A 175 4.69 13.85 14.84
CA GLU A 175 5.70 14.80 14.38
C GLU A 175 5.40 16.23 14.81
N TRP A 176 6.46 17.01 14.95
CA TRP A 176 6.39 18.42 15.31
C TRP A 176 6.79 19.31 14.14
N THR A 177 6.33 20.56 14.17
CA THR A 177 6.63 21.59 13.16
C THR A 177 7.81 22.49 13.53
N ASP A 178 8.32 22.37 14.76
CA ASP A 178 9.42 23.16 15.29
C ASP A 178 10.13 22.45 16.47
N PRO A 179 11.31 22.94 16.89
CA PRO A 179 12.07 22.41 18.03
C PRO A 179 11.36 22.49 19.39
N ASP A 180 10.44 23.45 19.55
CA ASP A 180 9.68 23.64 20.79
C ASP A 180 8.61 22.55 20.98
N GLY A 181 8.42 21.72 19.96
CA GLY A 181 7.54 20.58 19.97
C GLY A 181 6.09 20.94 19.75
N THR A 182 5.83 21.93 18.89
CA THR A 182 4.49 22.23 18.37
C THR A 182 3.99 21.05 17.54
N ALA A 183 2.99 20.35 18.07
CA ALA A 183 2.33 19.23 17.42
C ALA A 183 1.82 19.60 16.02
N ASN A 184 2.02 18.70 15.05
CA ASN A 184 1.44 18.89 13.73
C ASN A 184 -0.09 18.76 13.75
N THR A 185 -0.74 19.47 12.83
CA THR A 185 -2.19 19.60 12.69
C THR A 185 -2.82 18.51 11.83
N GLY A 186 -2.00 17.61 11.27
CA GLY A 186 -2.37 16.63 10.25
C GLY A 186 -1.27 16.51 9.20
N GLN A 187 -1.11 15.33 8.61
CA GLN A 187 -0.25 15.17 7.43
C GLN A 187 -0.93 15.76 6.20
N TYR A 188 -0.18 16.55 5.42
CA TYR A 188 -0.60 16.97 4.09
C TYR A 188 -0.31 15.90 3.04
N LEU A 189 -1.33 15.52 2.27
CA LEU A 189 -1.18 14.80 1.02
C LEU A 189 -1.90 15.50 -0.13
N ASN A 190 -1.43 15.27 -1.36
CA ASN A 190 -2.08 15.76 -2.56
C ASN A 190 -2.04 14.72 -3.68
N TRP A 191 -3.14 13.99 -3.84
CA TRP A 191 -3.35 13.02 -4.93
C TRP A 191 -4.31 13.59 -5.98
N GLY A 192 -4.10 14.85 -6.37
CA GLY A 192 -4.97 15.63 -7.27
C GLY A 192 -5.87 16.62 -6.53
N SER A 193 -6.10 16.42 -5.24
CA SER A 193 -6.68 17.40 -4.33
C SER A 193 -6.00 17.36 -2.96
N PRO A 194 -5.99 18.46 -2.18
CA PRO A 194 -5.49 18.49 -0.81
C PRO A 194 -6.26 17.57 0.13
N TRP A 195 -5.55 16.73 0.88
CA TRP A 195 -6.11 15.84 1.90
C TRP A 195 -5.47 16.13 3.25
N LYS A 196 -6.31 16.19 4.30
CA LYS A 196 -5.90 16.23 5.70
C LYS A 196 -6.00 14.84 6.29
N LEU A 197 -4.88 14.20 6.60
CA LEU A 197 -4.86 12.93 7.32
C LEU A 197 -4.75 13.16 8.84
N ALA A 198 -4.68 12.08 9.61
CA ALA A 198 -4.28 12.16 11.02
C ALA A 198 -2.95 12.91 11.17
N PRO A 199 -2.63 13.42 12.37
CA PRO A 199 -1.28 13.91 12.63
C PRO A 199 -0.24 12.87 12.20
N GLN A 200 0.84 13.29 11.54
CA GLN A 200 1.84 12.33 11.09
C GLN A 200 2.52 11.69 12.31
N ALA A 201 2.68 10.37 12.31
CA ALA A 201 3.35 9.64 13.38
C ALA A 201 4.84 9.98 13.44
N CYS A 202 5.38 10.10 14.65
CA CYS A 202 6.81 10.17 14.90
C CYS A 202 7.39 8.75 14.83
N PHE A 203 8.04 8.39 13.71
CA PHE A 203 8.35 6.99 13.39
C PHE A 203 9.34 6.31 14.35
N ASN A 204 10.12 7.07 15.11
CA ASN A 204 11.00 6.53 16.14
C ASN A 204 10.46 6.70 17.57
N SER A 205 9.19 7.11 17.73
CA SER A 205 8.53 7.07 19.04
C SER A 205 8.39 5.62 19.52
N PRO A 206 8.73 5.31 20.79
CA PRO A 206 8.60 3.97 21.35
C PRO A 206 7.19 3.38 21.26
N ALA A 207 6.15 4.18 21.51
CA ALA A 207 4.77 3.69 21.47
C ALA A 207 4.31 3.39 20.05
N VAL A 208 4.70 4.23 19.09
CA VAL A 208 4.41 4.06 17.67
C VAL A 208 5.12 2.81 17.12
N VAL A 209 6.40 2.64 17.43
CA VAL A 209 7.19 1.45 17.06
C VAL A 209 6.63 0.18 17.68
N ALA A 210 6.25 0.21 18.96
CA ALA A 210 5.68 -0.95 19.64
C ALA A 210 4.37 -1.38 18.96
N GLU A 211 3.50 -0.43 18.63
CA GLU A 211 2.24 -0.76 17.99
C GLU A 211 2.41 -1.25 16.55
N ALA A 212 3.28 -0.63 15.77
CA ALA A 212 3.60 -1.11 14.43
C ALA A 212 4.12 -2.56 14.46
N ARG A 213 5.03 -2.88 15.38
CA ARG A 213 5.52 -4.25 15.57
C ARG A 213 4.39 -5.21 15.95
N ARG A 214 3.54 -4.82 16.90
CA ARG A 214 2.42 -5.66 17.34
C ARG A 214 1.45 -5.94 16.20
N VAL A 215 1.03 -4.92 15.45
CA VAL A 215 0.10 -5.10 14.31
C VAL A 215 0.76 -5.91 13.20
N ALA A 216 2.01 -5.60 12.86
CA ALA A 216 2.78 -6.36 11.87
C ALA A 216 2.89 -7.83 12.26
N THR A 217 3.19 -8.15 13.51
CA THR A 217 3.42 -9.53 13.95
C THR A 217 2.13 -10.27 14.26
N ASP A 218 1.31 -9.74 15.17
CA ASP A 218 0.20 -10.48 15.76
C ASP A 218 -1.06 -10.45 14.90
N VAL A 219 -1.20 -9.43 14.06
CA VAL A 219 -2.40 -9.22 13.22
C VAL A 219 -2.10 -9.58 11.78
N ILE A 220 -1.27 -8.80 11.07
CA ILE A 220 -1.08 -8.96 9.63
C ILE A 220 -0.21 -10.19 9.33
N GLY A 221 1.00 -10.24 9.88
CA GLY A 221 1.98 -11.29 9.60
C GLY A 221 1.50 -12.68 10.00
N LYS A 222 0.83 -12.79 11.17
CA LYS A 222 0.19 -14.04 11.60
C LYS A 222 -0.83 -14.56 10.59
N GLU A 223 -1.74 -13.72 10.09
CA GLU A 223 -2.75 -14.16 9.11
C GLU A 223 -2.14 -14.46 7.74
N ILE A 224 -1.13 -13.68 7.32
CA ILE A 224 -0.39 -13.97 6.08
C ILE A 224 0.28 -15.33 6.17
N ARG A 225 0.94 -15.67 7.29
CA ARG A 225 1.52 -17.01 7.49
C ARG A 225 0.46 -18.10 7.37
N LEU A 226 -0.71 -17.94 8.00
CA LEU A 226 -1.79 -18.93 7.90
C LEU A 226 -2.25 -19.13 6.45
N GLY A 227 -2.34 -18.06 5.66
CA GLY A 227 -2.65 -18.14 4.24
C GLY A 227 -1.56 -18.82 3.41
N ILE A 228 -0.28 -18.55 3.70
CA ILE A 228 0.85 -19.25 3.07
C ILE A 228 0.81 -20.75 3.41
N ASP A 229 0.55 -21.12 4.67
CA ASP A 229 0.43 -22.51 5.09
C ASP A 229 -0.73 -23.22 4.36
N LYS A 230 -1.86 -22.51 4.16
CA LYS A 230 -2.99 -23.00 3.35
C LYS A 230 -2.61 -23.24 1.90
N LEU A 231 -1.83 -22.33 1.28
CA LEU A 231 -1.33 -22.51 -0.07
C LEU A 231 -0.37 -23.70 -0.17
N ARG A 232 0.53 -23.87 0.81
CA ARG A 232 1.48 -25.00 0.89
C ARG A 232 0.77 -26.34 0.98
N ALA A 233 -0.28 -26.44 1.80
CA ALA A 233 -1.08 -27.66 1.89
C ALA A 233 -1.71 -28.08 0.55
N GLY A 234 -1.89 -27.13 -0.38
CA GLY A 234 -2.38 -27.38 -1.74
C GLY A 234 -1.30 -27.43 -2.83
N ASN A 235 -0.01 -27.35 -2.50
CA ASN A 235 1.10 -27.16 -3.46
C ASN A 235 0.93 -25.92 -4.36
N ARG A 236 0.41 -24.82 -3.79
CA ARG A 236 0.10 -23.56 -4.51
C ARG A 236 0.82 -22.35 -3.94
N GLU A 237 1.99 -22.54 -3.32
CA GLU A 237 2.79 -21.46 -2.73
C GLU A 237 3.18 -20.38 -3.73
N HIS A 238 3.28 -20.72 -5.02
CA HIS A 238 3.54 -19.76 -6.09
C HIS A 238 2.45 -18.68 -6.20
N LEU A 239 1.24 -18.90 -5.68
CA LEU A 239 0.18 -17.89 -5.62
C LEU A 239 0.42 -16.82 -4.53
N PHE A 240 1.42 -16.98 -3.67
CA PHE A 240 1.84 -15.90 -2.78
C PHE A 240 2.88 -15.00 -3.49
N GLY A 241 2.41 -13.84 -3.95
CA GLY A 241 3.25 -12.85 -4.63
C GLY A 241 4.16 -12.10 -3.67
N GLY A 242 3.71 -11.84 -2.44
CA GLY A 242 4.51 -11.25 -1.37
C GLY A 242 3.80 -10.17 -0.56
N VAL A 243 4.58 -9.34 0.13
CA VAL A 243 4.11 -8.21 0.93
C VAL A 243 4.89 -6.96 0.54
N ILE A 244 4.17 -5.90 0.19
CA ILE A 244 4.72 -4.56 -0.04
C ILE A 244 4.54 -3.77 1.26
N ILE A 245 5.64 -3.34 1.85
CA ILE A 245 5.70 -2.57 3.08
C ILE A 245 5.78 -1.08 2.76
N GLY A 246 4.87 -0.31 3.35
CA GLY A 246 4.79 1.12 3.16
C GLY A 246 3.84 1.52 2.06
N TRP A 247 3.36 2.76 2.15
CA TRP A 247 2.60 3.38 1.07
C TRP A 247 3.13 4.79 0.93
N GLU A 248 4.07 5.03 0.00
CA GLU A 248 4.69 6.37 -0.15
C GLU A 248 5.26 6.89 1.18
N THR A 249 5.97 6.05 1.92
CA THR A 249 6.49 6.38 3.25
C THR A 249 7.53 7.50 3.16
N ALA A 250 7.29 8.61 3.86
CA ALA A 250 8.18 9.75 4.01
C ALA A 250 7.74 10.62 5.19
N ILE A 251 8.66 11.42 5.75
CA ILE A 251 8.33 12.50 6.69
C ILE A 251 7.91 13.72 5.87
N GLY A 252 6.65 14.14 6.03
CA GLY A 252 5.98 15.07 5.12
C GLY A 252 5.93 16.51 5.63
N LYS A 253 4.83 17.17 5.29
CA LYS A 253 4.52 18.54 5.70
C LYS A 253 3.25 18.58 6.53
N ASP A 254 3.20 19.56 7.42
CA ASP A 254 2.02 19.90 8.18
C ASP A 254 0.88 20.36 7.25
N TYR A 255 -0.35 20.00 7.60
CA TYR A 255 -1.52 20.33 6.81
C TYR A 255 -1.83 21.83 6.82
N GLU A 256 -1.96 22.47 7.98
CA GLU A 256 -2.39 23.87 8.03
C GLU A 256 -1.25 24.84 7.64
N THR A 257 -0.06 24.62 8.18
CA THR A 257 1.06 25.57 8.06
C THR A 257 1.97 25.30 6.87
N ARG A 258 1.89 24.10 6.27
CA ARG A 258 2.82 23.59 5.23
C ARG A 258 4.29 23.53 5.66
N LYS A 259 4.58 23.73 6.95
CA LYS A 259 5.93 23.58 7.49
C LYS A 259 6.41 22.13 7.33
N PRO A 260 7.72 21.91 7.12
CA PRO A 260 8.30 20.57 7.16
C PRO A 260 8.12 19.96 8.56
N LEU A 261 7.98 18.63 8.58
CA LEU A 261 7.93 17.82 9.79
C LEU A 261 9.30 17.18 10.06
N GLY A 262 9.42 16.42 11.16
CA GLY A 262 10.63 15.67 11.51
C GLY A 262 11.29 16.08 12.82
N TYR A 263 10.81 17.14 13.48
CA TYR A 263 11.41 17.63 14.72
C TYR A 263 11.23 16.66 15.89
N CYS A 264 10.15 15.88 15.96
CA CYS A 264 10.03 14.82 16.96
C CYS A 264 11.08 13.74 16.72
N ALA A 265 11.19 13.29 15.46
CA ALA A 265 12.14 12.25 15.08
C ALA A 265 13.59 12.66 15.37
N LEU A 266 13.98 13.87 15.01
CA LEU A 266 15.33 14.40 15.27
C LEU A 266 15.59 14.57 16.77
N SER A 267 14.61 15.06 17.54
CA SER A 267 14.73 15.19 18.99
C SER A 267 14.99 13.83 19.66
N ASN A 268 14.28 12.77 19.23
CA ASN A 268 14.50 11.40 19.71
C ASN A 268 15.87 10.82 19.34
N LEU A 269 16.56 11.38 18.34
CA LEU A 269 17.95 11.04 18.02
C LEU A 269 18.97 11.81 18.89
N GLY A 270 18.53 12.70 19.76
CA GLY A 270 19.39 13.55 20.59
C GLY A 270 19.96 14.75 19.83
N GLU A 271 19.34 15.13 18.71
CA GLU A 271 19.81 16.23 17.88
C GLU A 271 19.47 17.58 18.51
N GLU A 272 20.49 18.40 18.76
CA GLU A 272 20.30 19.79 19.15
C GLU A 272 20.01 20.64 17.91
N PHE A 273 18.87 21.32 17.91
CA PHE A 273 18.47 22.15 16.80
C PHE A 273 19.25 23.45 16.78
N SER A 274 20.27 23.51 15.93
CA SER A 274 20.81 24.79 15.49
C SER A 274 19.74 25.51 14.65
N ASN A 275 19.44 26.76 15.01
CA ASN A 275 18.64 27.69 14.21
C ASN A 275 19.36 28.13 12.91
N SER A 276 20.55 27.57 12.64
CA SER A 276 21.25 27.74 11.38
C SER A 276 20.44 27.10 10.24
N ASN A 277 20.16 27.92 9.24
CA ASN A 277 19.63 27.50 7.95
C ASN A 277 20.75 27.26 6.94
N SER A 278 21.96 26.88 7.38
CA SER A 278 23.04 26.58 6.45
C SER A 278 22.66 25.34 5.62
N PRO A 279 23.01 25.29 4.32
CA PRO A 279 22.74 24.12 3.48
C PRO A 279 23.32 22.82 4.05
N ARG A 280 24.47 22.90 4.73
CA ARG A 280 25.11 21.76 5.37
C ARG A 280 24.28 21.20 6.51
N ASP A 281 23.75 22.07 7.37
CA ASP A 281 22.90 21.65 8.50
C ASP A 281 21.59 21.04 7.99
N GLN A 282 21.02 21.58 6.91
CA GLN A 282 19.84 21.01 6.28
C GLN A 282 20.11 19.62 5.69
N ALA A 283 21.21 19.46 4.96
CA ALA A 283 21.59 18.16 4.39
C ALA A 283 21.83 17.09 5.47
N GLU A 284 22.40 17.49 6.62
CA GLU A 284 22.56 16.59 7.76
C GLU A 284 21.21 16.19 8.38
N LYS A 285 20.29 17.14 8.56
CA LYS A 285 18.91 16.85 9.02
C LYS A 285 18.22 15.88 8.07
N ASP A 286 18.29 16.12 6.77
CA ASP A 286 17.66 15.28 5.75
C ASP A 286 18.19 13.84 5.79
N ARG A 287 19.52 13.64 5.92
CA ARG A 287 20.10 12.30 6.09
C ARG A 287 19.60 11.58 7.34
N LYS A 288 19.45 12.30 8.46
CA LYS A 288 18.95 11.70 9.71
C LYS A 288 17.48 11.31 9.59
N LEU A 289 16.67 12.14 8.93
CA LEU A 289 15.27 11.81 8.63
C LEU A 289 15.14 10.63 7.67
N GLU A 290 15.99 10.55 6.63
CA GLU A 290 16.08 9.38 5.75
C GLU A 290 16.37 8.10 6.56
N GLN A 291 17.34 8.16 7.48
CA GLN A 291 17.66 7.04 8.35
C GLN A 291 16.47 6.62 9.23
N VAL A 292 15.72 7.59 9.77
CA VAL A 292 14.50 7.30 10.54
C VAL A 292 13.46 6.56 9.68
N VAL A 293 13.22 7.02 8.44
CA VAL A 293 12.28 6.32 7.55
C VAL A 293 12.79 4.93 7.16
N ALA A 294 14.08 4.77 6.87
CA ALA A 294 14.66 3.47 6.57
C ALA A 294 14.52 2.49 7.76
N ASN A 295 14.73 2.97 8.98
CA ASN A 295 14.53 2.18 10.20
C ASN A 295 13.05 1.84 10.44
N TRP A 296 12.13 2.73 10.06
CA TRP A 296 10.69 2.48 10.12
C TRP A 296 10.25 1.35 9.20
N ILE A 297 10.67 1.40 7.93
CA ILE A 297 10.42 0.32 6.96
C ILE A 297 11.05 -0.99 7.42
N THR A 298 12.27 -0.93 7.96
CA THR A 298 12.95 -2.10 8.53
C THR A 298 12.14 -2.70 9.68
N THR A 299 11.61 -1.87 10.58
CA THR A 299 10.79 -2.31 11.71
C THR A 299 9.57 -3.11 11.25
N TRP A 300 8.81 -2.60 10.27
CA TRP A 300 7.68 -3.32 9.69
C TRP A 300 8.12 -4.60 8.98
N SER A 301 9.15 -4.52 8.16
CA SER A 301 9.67 -5.65 7.38
C SER A 301 10.13 -6.80 8.28
N GLU A 302 10.88 -6.50 9.33
CA GLU A 302 11.38 -7.50 10.28
C GLU A 302 10.24 -8.12 11.11
N ALA A 303 9.26 -7.32 11.53
CA ALA A 303 8.11 -7.83 12.28
C ALA A 303 7.22 -8.77 11.44
N ILE A 304 7.06 -8.48 10.14
CA ILE A 304 6.37 -9.36 9.19
C ILE A 304 7.17 -10.65 8.96
N VAL A 305 8.49 -10.56 8.76
CA VAL A 305 9.38 -11.72 8.60
C VAL A 305 9.38 -12.60 9.85
N ALA A 306 9.42 -12.00 11.04
CA ALA A 306 9.37 -12.71 12.32
C ALA A 306 8.09 -13.54 12.49
N SER A 307 7.03 -13.19 11.76
CA SER A 307 5.77 -13.94 11.74
C SER A 307 5.80 -15.18 10.84
N GLY A 308 6.89 -15.42 10.12
CA GLY A 308 7.08 -16.54 9.20
C GLY A 308 6.85 -16.22 7.72
N VAL A 309 6.71 -14.94 7.36
CA VAL A 309 6.65 -14.53 5.95
C VAL A 309 8.06 -14.59 5.34
N PRO A 310 8.25 -15.20 4.14
CA PRO A 310 9.57 -15.30 3.53
C PRO A 310 10.22 -13.94 3.27
N ARG A 311 11.47 -13.77 3.70
CA ARG A 311 12.24 -12.52 3.48
C ARG A 311 12.37 -12.16 2.00
N THR A 312 12.45 -13.16 1.12
CA THR A 312 12.51 -12.99 -0.35
C THR A 312 11.21 -12.50 -0.98
N LYS A 313 10.15 -12.36 -0.18
CA LYS A 313 8.80 -11.91 -0.58
C LYS A 313 8.41 -10.59 0.10
N ILE A 314 9.39 -9.87 0.66
CA ILE A 314 9.18 -8.53 1.22
C ILE A 314 9.70 -7.50 0.23
N TYR A 315 8.83 -6.55 -0.11
CA TYR A 315 9.11 -5.40 -0.98
C TYR A 315 8.82 -4.12 -0.19
N SER A 316 9.36 -2.99 -0.62
CA SER A 316 9.11 -1.69 0.01
C SER A 316 8.51 -0.70 -0.98
N HIS A 317 7.60 0.15 -0.52
CA HIS A 317 7.04 1.26 -1.29
C HIS A 317 7.21 2.57 -0.50
N ILE A 318 8.22 3.33 -0.87
CA ILE A 318 8.64 4.58 -0.22
C ILE A 318 8.53 5.77 -1.17
N ALA A 319 8.39 6.99 -0.64
CA ALA A 319 8.20 8.22 -1.42
C ALA A 319 9.49 9.02 -1.66
N PHE A 320 10.64 8.35 -1.83
CA PHE A 320 11.93 9.03 -2.02
C PHE A 320 12.54 8.78 -3.38
N SER A 321 13.26 9.80 -3.85
CA SER A 321 14.30 9.64 -4.86
C SER A 321 15.36 8.66 -4.33
N PRO A 322 15.95 7.80 -5.19
CA PRO A 322 17.03 6.91 -4.77
C PRO A 322 18.16 7.68 -4.08
N ARG A 323 18.77 7.10 -3.04
CA ARG A 323 19.89 7.70 -2.29
C ARG A 323 21.01 8.25 -3.17
N VAL A 324 21.25 7.62 -4.33
CA VAL A 324 22.22 8.08 -5.33
C VAL A 324 21.92 9.48 -5.88
N VAL A 325 20.64 9.86 -5.95
CA VAL A 325 20.19 11.20 -6.38
C VAL A 325 20.47 12.21 -5.27
N PHE A 326 20.17 11.87 -4.02
CA PHE A 326 20.49 12.71 -2.86
C PHE A 326 21.99 12.92 -2.68
N ASP A 327 22.79 11.86 -2.81
CA ASP A 327 24.25 11.95 -2.67
C ASP A 327 24.87 12.80 -3.79
N ALA A 328 24.36 12.70 -5.02
CA ALA A 328 24.79 13.54 -6.14
C ALA A 328 24.44 15.02 -5.93
N GLU A 329 23.25 15.31 -5.42
CA GLU A 329 22.84 16.68 -5.06
C GLU A 329 23.71 17.24 -3.93
N ALA A 330 23.93 16.46 -2.86
CA ALA A 330 24.76 16.86 -1.72
C ALA A 330 26.22 17.14 -2.11
N ALA A 331 26.80 16.32 -3.00
CA ALA A 331 28.16 16.55 -3.52
C ALA A 331 28.26 17.88 -4.30
N SER A 332 27.22 18.25 -5.06
CA SER A 332 27.19 19.50 -5.82
C SER A 332 27.16 20.77 -4.96
N PHE A 333 26.73 20.66 -3.70
CA PHE A 333 26.75 21.75 -2.72
C PHE A 333 28.07 21.82 -1.93
N ALA A 334 28.84 20.74 -1.86
CA ALA A 334 30.13 20.72 -1.17
C ALA A 334 31.26 21.35 -2.00
N GLU A 335 31.06 21.49 -3.31
CA GLU A 335 32.03 22.09 -4.26
C GLU A 335 31.83 23.60 -4.48
N LYS A 336 30.87 24.22 -3.79
CA LYS A 336 30.59 25.68 -3.84
C LYS A 336 30.86 26.34 -2.50
#